data_AF-W1XC70-F1
#
_entry.id   AF-W1XC70-F1
#
_cell.length_a   1.000
_cell.length_b   1.000
_cell.length_c   1.000
_cell.angle_alpha   90.00
_cell.angle_beta   90.00
_cell.angle_gamma   90.00
#
_symmetry.space_group_name_H-M   'P 1'
#
loop_
_entity.id
_entity.type
_entity.pdbx_description
1 polymer ?
#
loop_
_entity_poly.entity_id
_entity_poly.type
_entity_poly.pdbx_seq_one_letter_code
_entity_poly.pdbx_strand_id
1 'polypeptide(L)'
;ATAMATPFDAMVFIPNCDKVVPGMLIAAARLNIPSVFVSGGAMLAGVHKGKKIGLSDVFEAVGKHQTGEMGDAELAEIENTACPTCGSCSGM
;
A
#
# COMPACT_ATOMS: atom_id res chain seq x y z
N ALA A 1 -21.69 9.20 -7.17
CA ALA A 1 -22.56 10.26 -7.70
C ALA A 1 -21.79 11.22 -8.61
N THR A 2 -20.59 11.68 -8.21
CA THR A 2 -19.80 12.71 -8.93
C THR A 2 -19.52 12.42 -10.40
N ALA A 3 -19.13 11.19 -10.74
CA ALA A 3 -18.80 10.82 -12.13
C ALA A 3 -20.01 10.76 -13.08
N MET A 4 -21.23 10.55 -12.58
CA MET A 4 -22.44 10.57 -13.41
C MET A 4 -23.11 11.95 -13.45
N ALA A 5 -22.76 12.83 -12.50
CA ALA A 5 -23.28 14.20 -12.46
C ALA A 5 -22.49 15.16 -13.37
N THR A 6 -21.27 14.77 -13.77
CA THR A 6 -20.40 15.57 -14.64
C THR A 6 -20.20 14.80 -15.94
N PRO A 7 -20.32 15.43 -17.12
CA PRO A 7 -20.16 14.76 -18.40
C PRO A 7 -18.68 14.56 -18.73
N PHE A 8 -18.05 13.56 -18.10
CA PHE A 8 -16.68 13.15 -18.46
C PHE A 8 -16.71 12.22 -19.68
N ASP A 9 -15.93 12.54 -20.71
CA ASP A 9 -15.79 11.68 -21.91
C ASP A 9 -14.82 10.51 -21.68
N ALA A 10 -13.90 10.66 -20.73
CA ALA A 10 -12.91 9.66 -20.35
C ALA A 10 -12.42 9.88 -18.90
N MET A 11 -11.82 8.86 -18.29
CA MET A 11 -11.30 8.92 -16.93
C MET A 11 -9.89 8.36 -16.78
N VAL A 12 -9.11 8.99 -15.91
CA VAL A 12 -7.82 8.48 -15.42
C VAL A 12 -8.01 8.05 -13.97
N PHE A 13 -7.80 6.77 -13.69
CA PHE A 13 -7.84 6.21 -12.36
C PHE A 13 -6.42 6.05 -11.83
N ILE A 14 -6.16 6.54 -10.61
CA ILE A 14 -4.86 6.44 -9.95
C ILE A 14 -4.98 5.58 -8.68
N PRO A 15 -5.16 4.26 -8.82
CA PRO A 15 -5.26 3.37 -7.66
C PRO A 15 -3.87 3.02 -7.12
N ASN A 16 -3.78 2.67 -5.83
CA ASN A 16 -2.53 2.17 -5.28
C ASN A 16 -2.68 1.19 -4.09
N CYS A 17 -3.57 1.49 -3.14
CA CYS A 17 -3.80 0.63 -1.99
C CYS A 17 -4.78 -0.52 -2.32
N ASP A 18 -4.70 -1.63 -1.57
CA ASP A 18 -5.39 -2.91 -1.82
C ASP A 18 -6.86 -2.72 -2.24
N LYS A 19 -7.67 -2.01 -1.45
CA LYS A 19 -9.11 -1.85 -1.75
C LYS A 19 -9.43 -0.75 -2.76
N VAL A 20 -8.46 0.11 -3.07
CA VAL A 20 -8.64 1.21 -4.03
C VAL A 20 -8.64 0.68 -5.46
N VAL A 21 -7.76 -0.27 -5.78
CA VAL A 21 -7.65 -0.90 -7.10
C VAL A 21 -8.99 -1.53 -7.55
N PRO A 22 -9.58 -2.49 -6.82
CA PRO A 22 -10.85 -3.08 -7.23
C PRO A 22 -12.00 -2.08 -7.15
N GLY A 23 -12.01 -1.15 -6.20
CA GLY A 23 -13.05 -0.12 -6.10
C GLY A 23 -13.11 0.77 -7.34
N MET A 24 -11.96 1.22 -7.84
CA MET A 24 -11.85 2.00 -9.07
C MET A 24 -12.15 1.18 -10.32
N LEU A 25 -11.74 -0.08 -10.37
CA LEU A 25 -12.08 -0.99 -11.49
C LEU A 25 -13.59 -1.22 -11.59
N ILE A 26 -14.27 -1.45 -10.45
CA ILE A 26 -15.73 -1.59 -10.40
C ILE A 26 -16.40 -0.31 -10.89
N ALA A 27 -15.88 0.86 -10.50
CA ALA A 27 -16.43 2.15 -10.95
C ALA A 27 -16.26 2.33 -12.47
N ALA A 28 -15.07 2.08 -13.02
CA ALA A 28 -14.82 2.17 -14.45
C ALA A 28 -15.72 1.23 -15.26
N ALA A 29 -15.87 -0.02 -14.81
CA ALA A 29 -16.74 -0.99 -15.46
C ALA A 29 -18.21 -0.57 -15.45
N ARG A 30 -18.68 0.06 -14.37
CA ARG A 30 -20.07 0.56 -14.26
C ARG A 30 -20.31 1.82 -15.11
N LEU A 31 -19.33 2.70 -15.21
CA LEU A 31 -19.43 3.93 -16.01
C LEU A 31 -19.31 3.64 -17.51
N ASN A 32 -18.55 2.61 -17.89
CA ASN A 32 -18.40 2.14 -19.26
C ASN A 32 -17.98 3.24 -20.27
N ILE A 33 -17.07 4.12 -19.82
CA ILE A 33 -16.42 5.15 -20.65
C ILE A 33 -14.92 4.87 -20.78
N PRO A 34 -14.24 5.38 -21.83
CA PRO A 34 -12.80 5.24 -21.99
C PRO A 34 -12.04 5.53 -20.69
N SER A 35 -11.27 4.55 -20.22
CA SER A 35 -10.63 4.61 -18.90
C SER A 35 -9.20 4.11 -18.97
N VAL A 36 -8.27 4.82 -18.32
CA VAL A 36 -6.87 4.39 -18.16
C VAL A 36 -6.51 4.33 -16.68
N PHE A 37 -5.66 3.38 -16.32
CA PHE A 37 -5.22 3.15 -14.94
C PHE A 37 -3.72 3.42 -14.82
N VAL A 38 -3.36 4.28 -13.87
CA VAL A 38 -1.97 4.64 -13.56
C VAL A 38 -1.72 4.26 -12.11
N SER A 39 -0.96 3.17 -11.89
CA SER A 39 -0.61 2.77 -10.53
C SER A 39 0.26 3.85 -9.86
N GLY A 40 -0.02 4.15 -8.59
CA GLY A 40 0.82 5.05 -7.79
C GLY A 40 2.22 4.48 -7.48
N GLY A 41 2.39 3.16 -7.61
CA GLY A 41 3.65 2.47 -7.37
C GLY A 41 3.82 1.95 -5.94
N ALA A 42 4.67 0.93 -5.82
CA ALA A 42 5.06 0.35 -4.54
C ALA A 42 6.13 1.21 -3.86
N MET A 43 6.15 1.19 -2.54
CA MET A 43 7.25 1.77 -1.77
C MET A 43 8.56 1.02 -2.02
N LEU A 44 9.69 1.66 -1.76
CA LEU A 44 10.97 0.96 -1.62
C LEU A 44 10.96 0.09 -0.36
N ALA A 45 11.64 -1.06 -0.42
CA ALA A 45 11.81 -1.92 0.74
C ALA A 45 12.64 -1.22 1.83
N GLY A 46 12.20 -1.33 3.09
CA GLY A 46 12.97 -0.93 4.25
C GLY A 46 14.23 -1.78 4.41
N VAL A 47 15.20 -1.27 5.18
CA VAL A 47 16.42 -2.01 5.50
C VAL A 47 16.70 -1.93 7.00
N HIS A 48 16.75 -3.09 7.65
CA HIS A 48 17.10 -3.20 9.06
C HIS A 48 18.19 -4.26 9.23
N LYS A 49 19.30 -3.90 9.89
CA LYS A 49 20.48 -4.78 10.10
C LYS A 49 20.96 -5.48 8.81
N GLY A 50 20.94 -4.77 7.67
CA GLY A 50 21.36 -5.28 6.37
C GLY A 50 20.36 -6.22 5.68
N LYS A 51 19.19 -6.46 6.27
CA LYS A 51 18.11 -7.24 5.67
C LYS A 51 17.02 -6.32 5.14
N LYS A 52 16.45 -6.67 4.00
CA LYS A 52 15.24 -6.02 3.49
C LYS A 52 14.07 -6.40 4.38
N ILE A 53 13.28 -5.42 4.77
CA ILE A 53 12.07 -5.59 5.55
C ILE A 53 10.92 -4.80 4.92
N GLY A 54 9.70 -5.25 5.15
CA GLY A 54 8.46 -4.58 4.76
C GLY A 54 7.41 -4.66 5.86
N LEU A 55 6.17 -4.31 5.51
CA LEU A 55 5.06 -4.28 6.46
C LEU A 55 4.79 -5.65 7.11
N SER A 56 4.97 -6.74 6.37
CA SER A 56 4.79 -8.10 6.89
C SER A 56 5.76 -8.43 8.03
N ASP A 57 7.01 -7.98 7.92
CA ASP A 57 8.02 -8.16 8.97
C ASP A 57 7.67 -7.39 10.25
N VAL A 58 6.97 -6.26 10.13
CA VAL A 58 6.46 -5.52 11.31
C VAL A 58 5.43 -6.36 12.06
N PHE A 59 4.53 -7.05 11.35
CA PHE A 59 3.56 -7.93 12.00
C PHE A 59 4.25 -9.09 12.75
N GLU A 60 5.30 -9.67 12.16
CA GLU A 60 6.11 -10.69 12.83
C GLU A 60 6.89 -10.13 14.04
N ALA A 61 7.43 -8.91 13.92
CA ALA A 61 8.14 -8.23 14.99
C ALA A 61 7.23 -7.98 16.20
N VAL A 62 5.99 -7.53 15.98
CA VAL A 62 4.98 -7.41 17.04
C VAL A 62 4.71 -8.77 17.69
N GLY A 63 4.64 -9.85 16.91
CA GLY A 63 4.50 -11.21 17.45
C GLY A 63 5.67 -11.61 18.37
N LYS A 64 6.91 -11.37 17.94
CA LYS A 64 8.12 -11.65 18.74
C LYS A 64 8.24 -10.78 19.99
N HIS A 65 7.77 -9.54 19.91
CA HIS A 65 7.69 -8.66 21.06
C HIS A 65 6.72 -9.21 22.11
N GLN A 66 5.53 -9.65 21.68
CA GLN A 66 4.53 -10.26 22.57
C GLN A 66 5.03 -11.55 23.24
N THR A 67 5.88 -12.34 22.59
CA THR A 67 6.49 -13.55 23.18
C THR A 67 7.73 -13.26 24.05
N GLY A 68 8.15 -12.00 24.15
CA GLY A 68 9.34 -11.59 24.91
C GLY A 68 10.67 -11.89 24.21
N GLU A 69 10.64 -12.28 22.93
CA GLU A 69 11.81 -12.53 22.10
C GLU A 69 12.42 -11.24 21.52
N MET A 70 11.68 -10.12 21.60
CA MET A 70 12.09 -8.80 21.11
C MET A 70 11.73 -7.72 22.13
N GLY A 71 12.63 -6.76 22.36
CA GLY A 71 12.40 -5.62 23.24
C GLY A 71 11.76 -4.41 22.54
N ASP A 72 11.26 -3.46 23.32
CA ASP A 72 10.60 -2.23 22.82
C ASP A 72 11.48 -1.44 21.83
N ALA A 73 12.77 -1.30 22.15
CA ALA A 73 13.71 -0.54 21.32
C ALA A 73 13.90 -1.16 19.93
N GLU A 74 13.99 -2.49 19.86
CA GLU A 74 14.15 -3.19 18.58
C GLU A 74 12.86 -3.15 17.75
N LEU A 75 11.69 -3.29 18.40
CA LEU A 75 10.41 -3.12 17.72
C LEU A 75 10.27 -1.72 17.13
N ALA A 76 10.60 -0.69 17.91
CA ALA A 76 10.56 0.70 17.44
C ALA A 76 11.52 0.95 16.26
N GLU A 77 12.70 0.35 16.24
CA GLU A 77 13.60 0.44 15.09
C GLU A 77 12.99 -0.17 13.82
N ILE A 78 12.34 -1.33 13.93
CA ILE A 78 11.70 -2.01 12.81
C ILE A 78 10.52 -1.19 12.28
N GLU A 79 9.65 -0.69 13.16
CA GLU A 79 8.50 0.15 12.80
C GLU A 79 8.92 1.41 12.02
N ASN A 80 10.01 2.06 12.47
CA ASN A 80 10.50 3.29 11.85
C ASN A 80 11.28 3.08 10.54
N THR A 81 11.66 1.84 10.21
CA THR A 81 12.49 1.54 9.03
C THR A 81 11.79 0.71 7.97
N ALA A 82 10.70 0.01 8.30
CA ALA A 82 9.98 -0.87 7.40
C ALA A 82 9.33 -0.17 6.19
N CYS A 83 8.89 1.09 6.35
CA CYS A 83 8.14 1.84 5.34
C CYS A 83 8.87 3.15 4.97
N PRO A 84 9.98 3.10 4.21
CA PRO A 84 10.88 4.24 4.04
C PRO A 84 10.40 5.31 3.05
N THR A 85 9.43 5.00 2.18
CA THR A 85 8.98 5.89 1.10
C THR A 85 7.47 5.78 0.88
N CYS A 86 6.90 6.73 0.13
CA CYS A 86 5.50 6.67 -0.29
C CYS A 86 5.28 5.51 -1.26
N GLY A 87 4.10 4.90 -1.20
CA GLY A 87 3.69 3.83 -2.11
C GLY A 87 2.83 2.78 -1.41
N SER A 88 2.38 1.79 -2.17
CA SER A 88 1.73 0.60 -1.61
C SER A 88 2.76 -0.32 -0.96
N CYS A 89 2.29 -1.29 -0.18
CA CYS A 89 3.15 -2.28 0.47
C CYS A 89 4.09 -2.94 -0.55
N SER A 90 5.39 -2.94 -0.24
CA SER A 90 6.42 -3.56 -1.07
C SER A 90 6.55 -5.04 -0.71
N GLY A 91 6.26 -5.91 -1.67
CA GLY A 91 6.37 -7.36 -1.51
C GLY A 91 5.01 -8.06 -1.65
N MET A 92 4.99 -9.11 -2.47
CA MET A 92 4.03 -10.20 -2.39
C MET A 92 4.74 -11.39 -1.77
#